data_AF-A0A9P1BPB7-F1
#
_entry.id   AF-A0A9P1BPB7-F1
#
_cell.length_a   1.000
_cell.length_b   1.000
_cell.length_c   1.000
_cell.angle_alpha   90.00
_cell.angle_beta   90.00
_cell.angle_gamma   90.00
#
_symmetry.space_group_name_H-M   'P 1'
#
loop_
_entity.id
_entity.type
_entity.pdbx_description
1 polymer ?
#
loop_
_entity_poly.entity_id
_entity_poly.type
_entity_poly.pdbx_seq_one_letter_code
_entity_poly.pdbx_strand_id
1 'polypeptide(L)'
;MKAAFAQVATEKKDIVPVATPCRSQVPEATPEAPKVPAELPAQSDAKDQPGSVEELPAKPEPVQSEPRKVRLRSAAKARLIRWVKPKSTRLDRNAPDIVKTQWATGNKNALADLFSKLNFCEDEFLNQLKIIVSKKQLIELTIDEGWYAESELKDELGWQKIDGAKKRCKTLGDSHYRHNMYDGSEEFWVVVKEKGKRQESASFEEIHEKNGKAESDPTFQYEGMFKGFGALDTRQANEKNMLKNMGPDVESKYAQTKDRFKKFMDSMMSKSGKLRSLMKDLKSKYSDTDAAESVQQLKTQITNLDQEFDKCQEVWTRGEAEGFFTEKFLIYNTFLQTWM
;
A
#
# COMPACT_ATOMS: atom_id res chain seq x y z
N MET A 1 51.04 -51.08 9.87
CA MET A 1 51.08 -49.95 8.91
C MET A 1 50.45 -48.74 9.57
N LYS A 2 51.25 -47.85 10.16
CA LYS A 2 50.77 -46.60 10.80
C LYS A 2 50.75 -45.50 9.75
N ALA A 3 49.58 -44.91 9.51
CA ALA A 3 49.38 -43.82 8.56
C ALA A 3 49.76 -42.48 9.22
N ALA A 4 50.58 -41.69 8.51
CA ALA A 4 50.99 -40.35 8.90
C ALA A 4 49.92 -39.32 8.48
N PHE A 5 49.50 -38.48 9.43
CA PHE A 5 48.70 -37.29 9.17
C PHE A 5 49.63 -36.10 8.92
N ALA A 6 49.55 -35.51 7.74
CA ALA A 6 50.23 -34.26 7.41
C ALA A 6 49.39 -33.07 7.89
N GLN A 7 49.99 -32.18 8.67
CA GLN A 7 49.42 -30.90 9.07
C GLN A 7 49.70 -29.85 8.00
N VAL A 8 48.66 -29.19 7.52
CA VAL A 8 48.75 -28.00 6.65
C VAL A 8 48.70 -26.76 7.54
N ALA A 9 49.79 -26.00 7.55
CA ALA A 9 49.90 -24.72 8.23
C ALA A 9 49.12 -23.65 7.44
N THR A 10 48.23 -22.94 8.13
CA THR A 10 47.54 -21.76 7.60
C THR A 10 48.31 -20.50 8.01
N GLU A 11 48.88 -19.84 7.01
CA GLU A 11 49.58 -18.57 7.14
C GLU A 11 48.56 -17.43 7.22
N LYS A 12 48.44 -16.79 8.38
CA LYS A 12 47.66 -15.57 8.59
C LYS A 12 48.48 -14.38 8.08
N LYS A 13 47.99 -13.69 7.05
CA LYS A 13 48.49 -12.35 6.67
C LYS A 13 47.67 -11.28 7.38
N ASP A 14 48.36 -10.52 8.23
CA ASP A 14 47.83 -9.35 8.92
C ASP A 14 47.59 -8.21 7.91
N ILE A 15 46.37 -7.69 7.91
CA ILE A 15 45.99 -6.50 7.14
C ILE A 15 46.19 -5.29 8.06
N VAL A 16 47.13 -4.42 7.67
CA VAL A 16 47.39 -3.13 8.30
C VAL A 16 46.31 -2.12 7.87
N PRO A 17 45.71 -1.34 8.78
CA PRO A 17 44.76 -0.30 8.40
C PRO A 17 45.49 0.95 7.86
N VAL A 18 45.18 1.32 6.62
CA VAL A 18 45.65 2.56 5.99
C VAL A 18 44.78 3.73 6.45
N ALA A 19 45.45 4.80 6.85
CA ALA A 19 44.91 6.01 7.46
C ALA A 19 44.00 6.83 6.52
N THR A 20 42.93 7.37 7.09
CA THR A 20 42.05 8.37 6.50
C THR A 20 42.70 9.75 6.54
N PRO A 21 42.77 10.52 5.43
CA PRO A 21 43.18 11.91 5.51
C PRO A 21 41.99 12.81 5.89
N CYS A 22 42.20 13.57 6.96
CA CYS A 22 41.43 14.75 7.33
C CYS A 22 41.34 15.75 6.17
N ARG A 23 40.16 16.34 5.94
CA ARG A 23 40.07 17.56 5.15
C ARG A 23 38.98 18.51 5.66
N SER A 24 39.49 19.57 6.29
CA SER A 24 39.12 20.98 6.21
C SER A 24 37.69 21.42 6.52
N GLN A 25 37.63 22.11 7.66
CA GLN A 25 36.67 23.11 8.08
C GLN A 25 36.52 24.22 7.02
N VAL A 26 35.30 24.70 6.81
CA VAL A 26 34.95 25.96 6.13
C VAL A 26 34.07 26.76 7.09
N PRO A 27 34.26 28.09 7.21
CA PRO A 27 33.84 28.84 8.38
C PRO A 27 32.40 29.34 8.33
N GLU A 28 31.91 29.53 9.55
CA GLU A 28 30.74 30.23 10.05
C GLU A 28 30.58 31.63 9.44
N ALA A 29 29.41 31.88 8.84
CA ALA A 29 28.96 33.20 8.42
C ALA A 29 27.58 33.47 9.02
N THR A 30 27.57 34.20 10.13
CA THR A 30 26.41 34.93 10.66
C THR A 30 26.14 36.14 9.78
N PRO A 31 24.87 36.48 9.49
CA PRO A 31 24.50 37.87 9.70
C PRO A 31 23.10 38.09 10.31
N GLU A 32 23.12 38.97 11.31
CA GLU A 32 22.22 40.12 11.53
C GLU A 32 20.70 39.94 11.58
N ALA A 33 20.19 40.20 12.78
CA ALA A 33 18.82 40.57 13.07
C ALA A 33 18.53 42.04 12.69
N PRO A 34 17.34 42.36 12.16
CA PRO A 34 16.83 43.72 12.16
C PRO A 34 15.85 43.98 13.32
N LYS A 35 16.09 45.10 14.00
CA LYS A 35 15.25 45.80 14.99
C LYS A 35 13.94 46.36 14.35
N VAL A 36 12.81 46.15 15.04
CA VAL A 36 11.78 47.11 15.58
C VAL A 36 11.52 48.40 14.76
N PRO A 37 10.26 48.86 14.47
CA PRO A 37 9.23 49.31 15.46
C PRO A 37 7.77 48.92 15.11
N ALA A 38 6.84 48.66 16.04
CA ALA A 38 6.19 49.55 17.03
C ALA A 38 5.44 50.75 16.42
N GLU A 39 4.15 50.58 16.09
CA GLU A 39 3.16 51.67 16.17
C GLU A 39 1.71 51.14 16.15
N LEU A 40 0.97 51.48 17.20
CA LEU A 40 -0.49 51.43 17.32
C LEU A 40 -1.07 52.72 16.71
N PRO A 41 -2.33 52.69 16.25
CA PRO A 41 -3.20 53.82 16.52
C PRO A 41 -4.44 53.39 17.30
N ALA A 42 -4.60 54.03 18.46
CA ALA A 42 -5.85 54.24 19.14
C ALA A 42 -6.49 55.53 18.60
N GLN A 43 -7.80 55.49 18.32
CA GLN A 43 -8.79 56.58 18.21
C GLN A 43 -10.01 56.00 17.47
N SER A 44 -11.27 56.28 17.75
CA SER A 44 -11.89 57.25 18.67
C SER A 44 -13.39 56.95 18.77
N ASP A 45 -13.96 57.56 19.80
CA ASP A 45 -15.35 57.69 20.23
C ASP A 45 -16.48 57.83 19.19
N ALA A 46 -17.61 57.26 19.61
CA ALA A 46 -18.98 57.81 19.63
C ALA A 46 -19.48 58.67 18.46
N LYS A 47 -20.54 58.15 17.81
CA LYS A 47 -21.65 58.99 17.35
C LYS A 47 -22.96 58.20 17.33
N ASP A 48 -23.81 58.51 18.31
CA ASP A 48 -25.26 58.30 18.23
C ASP A 48 -25.82 59.01 17.00
N GLN A 49 -26.57 58.28 16.18
CA GLN A 49 -27.65 58.85 15.38
C GLN A 49 -28.84 57.90 15.36
N PRO A 50 -30.05 58.40 15.68
CA PRO A 50 -31.29 57.66 15.57
C PRO A 50 -31.92 57.85 14.18
N GLY A 51 -32.50 56.77 13.65
CA GLY A 51 -33.61 56.85 12.69
C GLY A 51 -33.23 56.93 11.22
N SER A 52 -33.21 55.77 10.56
CA SER A 52 -33.60 55.68 9.15
C SER A 52 -34.09 54.27 8.82
N VAL A 53 -35.41 54.17 8.66
CA VAL A 53 -36.19 53.30 7.79
C VAL A 53 -35.74 51.83 7.70
N GLU A 54 -36.54 51.00 8.34
CA GLU A 54 -36.61 49.54 8.27
C GLU A 54 -36.87 49.08 6.82
N GLU A 55 -35.82 48.99 6.02
CA GLU A 55 -35.83 48.32 4.73
C GLU A 55 -35.72 46.81 4.98
N LEU A 56 -36.85 46.12 4.80
CA LEU A 56 -36.98 44.67 4.92
C LEU A 56 -35.81 43.98 4.20
N PRO A 57 -35.00 43.16 4.90
CA PRO A 57 -33.84 42.52 4.29
C PRO A 57 -34.34 41.63 3.15
N ALA A 58 -33.90 41.97 1.94
CA ALA A 58 -34.14 41.19 0.73
C ALA A 58 -33.87 39.71 1.05
N LYS A 59 -34.93 38.90 0.88
CA LYS A 59 -34.94 37.45 1.07
C LYS A 59 -33.67 36.90 0.40
N PRO A 60 -32.71 36.32 1.16
CA PRO A 60 -31.43 35.94 0.60
C PRO A 60 -31.67 35.01 -0.58
N GLU A 61 -31.18 35.42 -1.75
CA GLU A 61 -31.25 34.60 -2.95
C GLU A 61 -30.71 33.20 -2.62
N PRO A 62 -31.33 32.14 -3.16
CA PRO A 62 -30.95 30.77 -2.87
C PRO A 62 -29.48 30.57 -3.24
N VAL A 63 -28.63 30.63 -2.21
CA VAL A 63 -27.18 30.41 -2.30
C VAL A 63 -26.99 29.11 -3.05
N GLN A 64 -26.44 29.21 -4.26
CA GLN A 64 -26.17 28.06 -5.11
C GLN A 64 -25.44 27.03 -4.25
N SER A 65 -26.11 25.90 -4.01
CA SER A 65 -25.67 24.95 -3.02
C SER A 65 -24.30 24.44 -3.44
N GLU A 66 -23.25 24.80 -2.69
CA GLU A 66 -21.92 24.28 -2.99
C GLU A 66 -21.97 22.76 -3.18
N PRO A 67 -21.23 22.22 -4.16
CA PRO A 67 -21.26 20.81 -4.46
C PRO A 67 -21.02 20.01 -3.18
N ARG A 68 -21.88 19.01 -2.93
CA ARG A 68 -21.89 18.19 -1.69
C ARG A 68 -20.50 17.76 -1.24
N LYS A 69 -19.60 17.47 -2.19
CA LYS A 69 -18.20 17.11 -1.94
C LYS A 69 -17.42 18.20 -1.18
N VAL A 70 -17.59 19.48 -1.53
CA VAL A 70 -16.89 20.60 -0.87
C VAL A 70 -17.38 20.76 0.56
N ARG A 71 -18.69 20.61 0.80
CA ARG A 71 -19.26 20.63 2.16
C ARG A 71 -18.71 19.51 3.04
N LEU A 72 -18.62 18.28 2.51
CA LEU A 72 -18.06 17.13 3.23
C LEU A 72 -16.58 17.32 3.53
N ARG A 73 -15.80 17.83 2.57
CA ARG A 73 -14.38 18.14 2.76
C ARG A 73 -14.18 19.22 3.84
N SER A 74 -14.97 20.29 3.80
CA SER A 74 -14.92 21.36 4.81
C SER A 74 -15.29 20.85 6.21
N ALA A 75 -16.31 19.99 6.31
CA ALA A 75 -16.66 19.32 7.56
C ALA A 75 -15.53 18.42 8.09
N ALA A 76 -14.91 17.63 7.20
CA ALA A 76 -13.77 16.76 7.53
C ALA A 76 -12.56 17.57 8.02
N LYS A 77 -12.21 18.67 7.33
CA LYS A 77 -11.16 19.59 7.77
C LYS A 77 -11.45 20.16 9.15
N ALA A 78 -12.67 20.65 9.38
CA ALA A 78 -13.03 21.23 10.67
C ALA A 78 -12.91 20.22 11.81
N ARG A 79 -13.25 18.95 11.57
CA ARG A 79 -13.09 17.87 12.55
C ARG A 79 -11.62 17.52 12.78
N LEU A 80 -10.82 17.36 11.72
CA LEU A 80 -9.37 17.11 11.81
C LEU A 80 -8.65 18.25 12.54
N ILE A 81 -9.00 19.52 12.30
CA ILE A 81 -8.42 20.67 13.01
C ILE A 81 -8.69 20.60 14.51
N ARG A 82 -9.93 20.29 14.92
CA ARG A 82 -10.29 20.13 16.34
C ARG A 82 -9.57 18.95 16.99
N TRP A 83 -9.26 17.91 16.20
CA TRP A 83 -8.54 16.73 16.67
C TRP A 83 -7.03 16.99 16.82
N VAL A 84 -6.42 17.71 15.87
CA VAL A 84 -5.00 18.09 15.88
C VAL A 84 -4.72 19.19 16.92
N LYS A 85 -5.66 20.11 17.11
CA LYS A 85 -5.60 21.21 18.09
C LYS A 85 -6.76 21.12 19.08
N PRO A 86 -6.73 20.15 20.02
CA PRO A 86 -7.76 20.04 21.04
C PRO A 86 -7.76 21.28 21.95
N LYS A 87 -8.94 21.63 22.47
CA LYS A 87 -9.03 22.66 23.52
C LYS A 87 -8.35 22.12 24.79
N SER A 88 -7.71 23.00 25.56
CA SER A 88 -6.93 22.65 26.76
C SER A 88 -7.65 21.76 27.77
N THR A 89 -8.99 21.79 27.78
CA THR A 89 -9.83 21.02 28.69
C THR A 89 -10.11 19.58 28.26
N ARG A 90 -9.67 19.13 27.07
CA ARG A 90 -9.97 17.79 26.51
C ARG A 90 -8.72 17.09 25.96
N LEU A 91 -7.85 16.67 26.86
CA LEU A 91 -6.60 15.97 26.54
C LEU A 91 -6.80 14.52 26.08
N ASP A 92 -7.95 13.93 26.39
CA ASP A 92 -8.40 12.60 25.97
C ASP A 92 -8.55 12.47 24.44
N ARG A 93 -8.76 13.60 23.75
CA ARG A 93 -8.94 13.67 22.30
C ARG A 93 -7.72 14.19 21.55
N ASN A 94 -6.53 13.87 22.02
CA ASN A 94 -5.31 14.20 21.29
C ASN A 94 -5.14 13.31 20.06
N ALA A 95 -4.95 13.92 18.88
CA ALA A 95 -4.60 13.19 17.68
C ALA A 95 -3.23 12.49 17.81
N PRO A 96 -3.05 11.28 17.26
CA PRO A 96 -1.74 10.64 17.16
C PRO A 96 -0.74 11.48 16.36
N ASP A 97 0.54 11.35 16.69
CA ASP A 97 1.60 12.18 16.09
C ASP A 97 1.71 12.01 14.57
N ILE A 98 1.41 10.82 14.04
CA ILE A 98 1.36 10.56 12.60
C ILE A 98 0.38 11.52 11.90
N VAL A 99 -0.79 11.76 12.51
CA VAL A 99 -1.81 12.68 11.97
C VAL A 99 -1.34 14.12 12.07
N LYS A 100 -0.74 14.52 13.20
CA LYS A 100 -0.22 15.88 13.41
C LYS A 100 0.87 16.21 12.39
N THR A 101 1.83 15.31 12.18
CA THR A 101 2.91 15.45 11.21
C THR A 101 2.35 15.53 9.79
N GLN A 102 1.51 14.57 9.38
CA GLN A 102 0.93 14.59 8.03
C GLN A 102 0.03 15.81 7.78
N TRP A 103 -0.66 16.32 8.81
CA TRP A 103 -1.48 17.53 8.69
C TRP A 103 -0.64 18.83 8.58
N ALA A 104 0.54 18.85 9.20
CA ALA A 104 1.47 19.98 9.14
C ALA A 104 2.23 20.02 7.81
N THR A 105 2.79 18.88 7.38
CA THR A 105 3.68 18.79 6.21
C THR A 105 2.96 18.43 4.91
N GLY A 106 1.82 17.75 4.98
CA GLY A 106 1.13 17.15 3.83
C GLY A 106 -0.05 17.95 3.28
N ASN A 107 -0.66 17.42 2.21
CA ASN A 107 -1.84 18.01 1.57
C ASN A 107 -3.11 17.80 2.43
N LYS A 108 -3.55 18.88 3.10
CA LYS A 108 -4.73 18.89 3.98
C LYS A 108 -6.03 18.51 3.26
N ASN A 109 -6.14 18.76 1.95
CA ASN A 109 -7.32 18.37 1.17
C ASN A 109 -7.39 16.85 1.02
N ALA A 110 -6.27 16.20 0.69
CA ALA A 110 -6.21 14.74 0.54
C ALA A 110 -6.51 14.01 1.85
N LEU A 111 -6.00 14.52 2.99
CA LEU A 111 -6.34 13.99 4.31
C LEU A 111 -7.83 14.13 4.63
N ALA A 112 -8.44 15.28 4.32
CA ALA A 112 -9.86 15.50 4.52
C ALA A 112 -10.72 14.62 3.61
N ASP A 113 -10.31 14.41 2.36
CA ASP A 113 -10.99 13.52 1.41
C ASP A 113 -10.91 12.06 1.90
N LEU A 114 -9.73 11.59 2.32
CA LEU A 114 -9.56 10.26 2.92
C LEU A 114 -10.45 10.09 4.16
N PHE A 115 -10.48 11.08 5.05
CA PHE A 115 -11.30 11.03 6.26
C PHE A 115 -12.81 11.03 5.95
N SER A 116 -13.23 11.81 4.94
CA SER A 116 -14.62 11.83 4.48
C SER A 116 -15.04 10.52 3.81
N LYS A 117 -14.10 9.87 3.08
CA LYS A 117 -14.32 8.58 2.41
C LYS A 117 -14.54 7.44 3.42
N LEU A 118 -13.89 7.52 4.57
CA LEU A 118 -13.99 6.55 5.67
C LEU A 118 -15.11 6.93 6.66
N ASN A 119 -16.12 7.67 6.21
CA ASN A 119 -17.28 8.07 7.02
C ASN A 119 -16.92 8.71 8.38
N PHE A 120 -15.79 9.42 8.46
CA PHE A 120 -15.29 10.03 9.69
C PHE A 120 -14.98 9.02 10.83
N CYS A 121 -14.70 7.75 10.49
CA CYS A 121 -14.22 6.73 11.42
C CYS A 121 -12.73 6.95 11.73
N GLU A 122 -12.41 7.21 13.00
CA GLU A 122 -11.07 7.60 13.44
C GLU A 122 -10.07 6.43 13.33
N ASP A 123 -10.47 5.22 13.71
CA ASP A 123 -9.60 4.03 13.70
C ASP A 123 -9.23 3.57 12.29
N GLU A 124 -10.21 3.51 11.39
CA GLU A 124 -9.99 3.15 9.99
C GLU A 124 -9.10 4.18 9.28
N PHE A 125 -9.31 5.47 9.60
CA PHE A 125 -8.49 6.55 9.10
C PHE A 125 -7.04 6.41 9.55
N LEU A 126 -6.80 6.10 10.83
CA LEU A 126 -5.44 5.88 11.34
C LEU A 126 -4.77 4.68 10.69
N ASN A 127 -5.48 3.58 10.50
CA ASN A 127 -4.96 2.39 9.82
C ASN A 127 -4.57 2.68 8.36
N GLN A 128 -5.47 3.34 7.62
CA GLN A 128 -5.20 3.74 6.23
C GLN A 128 -4.06 4.76 6.13
N LEU A 129 -4.04 5.76 7.01
CA LEU A 129 -2.98 6.75 7.05
C LEU A 129 -1.63 6.10 7.38
N LYS A 130 -1.59 5.15 8.32
CA LYS A 130 -0.38 4.39 8.65
C LYS A 130 0.12 3.60 7.45
N ILE A 131 -0.78 2.95 6.69
CA ILE A 131 -0.42 2.26 5.46
C ILE A 131 0.12 3.23 4.42
N ILE A 132 -0.54 4.37 4.20
CA ILE A 132 -0.10 5.39 3.23
C ILE A 132 1.26 5.94 3.62
N VAL A 133 1.48 6.28 4.90
CA VAL A 133 2.77 6.79 5.39
C VAL A 133 3.86 5.73 5.26
N SER A 134 3.59 4.49 5.66
CA SER A 134 4.52 3.37 5.48
C SER A 134 4.86 3.09 4.01
N LYS A 135 3.88 3.25 3.10
CA LYS A 135 4.06 3.07 1.65
C LYS A 135 4.74 4.26 0.97
N LYS A 136 4.51 5.48 1.47
CA LYS A 136 5.19 6.72 1.02
C LYS A 136 6.65 6.77 1.44
N GLN A 137 7.20 5.73 2.07
CA GLN A 137 8.64 5.62 2.22
C GLN A 137 9.25 5.15 0.89
N LEU A 138 9.61 6.10 -0.01
CA LEU A 138 10.35 5.79 -1.26
C LEU A 138 11.71 5.20 -0.92
N ILE A 139 12.13 4.27 -1.75
CA ILE A 139 13.50 3.79 -1.80
C ILE A 139 14.17 4.61 -2.89
N GLU A 140 14.95 5.64 -2.54
CA GLU A 140 15.91 6.19 -3.51
C GLU A 140 16.93 5.10 -3.80
N LEU A 141 16.72 4.40 -4.92
CA LEU A 141 17.67 3.43 -5.46
C LEU A 141 18.70 4.22 -6.25
N THR A 142 19.83 4.51 -5.63
CA THR A 142 21.05 4.83 -6.39
C THR A 142 21.52 3.54 -7.04
N ILE A 143 21.28 3.44 -8.35
CA ILE A 143 21.74 2.37 -9.20
C ILE A 143 23.10 2.81 -9.76
N ASP A 144 24.18 2.26 -9.21
CA ASP A 144 25.51 2.45 -9.78
C ASP A 144 25.66 1.50 -10.98
N GLU A 145 25.51 2.06 -12.18
CA GLU A 145 25.71 1.38 -13.46
C GLU A 145 27.04 1.79 -14.09
N GLY A 146 27.78 0.83 -14.61
CA GLY A 146 29.05 1.10 -15.26
C GLY A 146 29.57 -0.08 -16.06
N TRP A 147 30.57 0.21 -16.89
CA TRP A 147 31.37 -0.79 -17.57
C TRP A 147 32.51 -1.22 -16.63
N TYR A 148 32.59 -2.51 -16.36
CA TYR A 148 33.63 -3.08 -15.50
C TYR A 148 34.39 -4.17 -16.24
N ALA A 149 35.71 -4.15 -16.09
CA ALA A 149 36.57 -5.24 -16.53
C ALA A 149 36.41 -6.46 -15.61
N GLU A 150 36.79 -7.65 -16.10
CA GLU A 150 36.72 -8.88 -15.29
C GLU A 150 37.53 -8.78 -13.99
N SER A 151 38.70 -8.14 -14.03
CA SER A 151 39.53 -7.90 -12.86
C SER A 151 38.81 -7.02 -11.83
N GLU A 152 38.20 -5.92 -12.27
CA GLU A 152 37.47 -4.98 -11.39
C GLU A 152 36.26 -5.65 -10.72
N LEU A 153 35.54 -6.51 -11.45
CA LEU A 153 34.42 -7.28 -10.88
C LEU A 153 34.88 -8.23 -9.76
N LYS A 154 36.09 -8.81 -9.85
CA LYS A 154 36.64 -9.69 -8.82
C LYS A 154 37.22 -8.88 -7.66
N ASP A 155 37.99 -7.86 -7.96
CA ASP A 155 38.81 -7.12 -6.98
C ASP A 155 37.98 -6.08 -6.21
N GLU A 156 37.09 -5.34 -6.89
CA GLU A 156 36.30 -4.27 -6.26
C GLU A 156 34.95 -4.76 -5.74
N LEU A 157 34.29 -5.67 -6.46
CA LEU A 157 32.94 -6.15 -6.09
C LEU A 157 32.95 -7.47 -5.32
N GLY A 158 34.09 -8.17 -5.29
CA GLY A 158 34.23 -9.47 -4.63
C GLY A 158 33.38 -10.57 -5.28
N TRP A 159 33.03 -10.44 -6.56
CA TRP A 159 32.21 -11.45 -7.24
C TRP A 159 33.02 -12.71 -7.54
N GLN A 160 32.70 -13.81 -6.85
CA GLN A 160 33.39 -15.10 -7.02
C GLN A 160 32.82 -15.98 -8.14
N LYS A 161 31.58 -15.72 -8.61
CA LYS A 161 30.86 -16.56 -9.59
C LYS A 161 30.44 -15.77 -10.82
N ILE A 162 31.40 -15.22 -11.54
CA ILE A 162 31.14 -14.32 -12.68
C ILE A 162 30.85 -15.02 -14.00
N ASP A 163 31.29 -16.27 -14.20
CA ASP A 163 31.25 -16.93 -15.52
C ASP A 163 29.83 -17.05 -16.09
N GLY A 164 28.84 -17.29 -15.22
CA GLY A 164 27.43 -17.34 -15.62
C GLY A 164 26.84 -15.97 -15.99
N ALA A 165 27.35 -14.89 -15.40
CA ALA A 165 26.97 -13.52 -15.76
C ALA A 165 27.64 -13.10 -17.07
N LYS A 166 28.94 -13.39 -17.23
CA LYS A 166 29.69 -13.12 -18.47
C LYS A 166 29.03 -13.76 -19.69
N LYS A 167 28.65 -15.04 -19.58
CA LYS A 167 27.94 -15.74 -20.67
C LYS A 167 26.64 -15.04 -21.06
N ARG A 168 25.85 -14.57 -20.08
CA ARG A 168 24.61 -13.84 -20.32
C ARG A 168 24.84 -12.48 -20.99
N CYS A 169 25.81 -11.70 -20.51
CA CYS A 169 26.16 -10.42 -21.14
C CYS A 169 26.61 -10.61 -22.59
N LYS A 170 27.41 -11.66 -22.89
CA LYS A 170 27.80 -12.00 -24.27
C LYS A 170 26.60 -12.37 -25.15
N THR A 171 25.56 -13.01 -24.61
CA THR A 171 24.33 -13.31 -25.35
C THR A 171 23.52 -12.05 -25.69
N LEU A 172 23.62 -10.99 -24.87
CA LEU A 172 22.92 -9.71 -25.07
C LEU A 172 23.64 -8.76 -26.07
N GLY A 173 24.84 -9.13 -26.53
CA GLY A 173 25.60 -8.39 -27.53
C GLY A 173 26.11 -7.03 -27.04
N ASP A 174 26.25 -6.09 -27.96
CA ASP A 174 26.91 -4.78 -27.77
C ASP A 174 26.29 -3.90 -26.66
N SER A 175 25.07 -4.23 -26.23
CA SER A 175 24.39 -3.52 -25.15
C SER A 175 25.01 -3.79 -23.76
N HIS A 176 25.58 -4.97 -23.54
CA HIS A 176 26.08 -5.41 -22.23
C HIS A 176 27.51 -5.96 -22.27
N TYR A 177 28.10 -5.99 -23.46
CA TYR A 177 29.43 -6.50 -23.71
C TYR A 177 30.15 -5.60 -24.70
N ARG A 178 31.36 -5.18 -24.37
CA ARG A 178 32.23 -4.46 -25.31
C ARG A 178 33.69 -4.80 -25.06
N HIS A 179 34.53 -4.45 -26.02
CA HIS A 179 35.98 -4.40 -25.81
C HIS A 179 36.38 -2.96 -25.56
N ASN A 180 37.17 -2.74 -24.52
CA ASN A 180 37.76 -1.44 -24.25
C ASN A 180 38.69 -1.05 -25.43
N MET A 181 38.59 0.21 -25.87
CA MET A 181 39.34 0.70 -27.03
C MET A 181 40.84 0.88 -26.78
N TYR A 182 41.27 0.96 -25.52
CA TYR A 182 42.67 1.26 -25.18
C TYR A 182 43.53 0.01 -25.05
N ASP A 183 43.03 -1.02 -24.38
CA ASP A 183 43.77 -2.24 -24.05
C ASP A 183 43.15 -3.51 -24.65
N GLY A 184 41.96 -3.43 -25.24
CA GLY A 184 41.24 -4.57 -25.80
C GLY A 184 40.59 -5.47 -24.74
N SER A 185 40.56 -5.05 -23.47
CA SER A 185 39.98 -5.84 -22.38
C SER A 185 38.46 -5.99 -22.54
N GLU A 186 37.93 -7.17 -22.20
CA GLU A 186 36.49 -7.42 -22.15
C GLU A 186 35.85 -6.64 -21.00
N GLU A 187 34.93 -5.72 -21.31
CA GLU A 187 34.14 -4.97 -20.34
C GLU A 187 32.66 -5.39 -20.38
N PHE A 188 32.06 -5.43 -19.20
CA PHE A 188 30.66 -5.84 -19.01
C PHE A 188 29.88 -4.71 -18.37
N TRP A 189 28.69 -4.42 -18.91
CA TRP A 189 27.76 -3.50 -18.24
C TRP A 189 27.16 -4.21 -17.04
N VAL A 190 27.48 -3.74 -15.85
CA VAL A 190 27.03 -4.35 -14.60
C VAL A 190 26.36 -3.31 -13.71
N VAL A 191 25.24 -3.72 -13.15
CA VAL A 191 24.53 -2.99 -12.09
C VAL A 191 25.06 -3.52 -10.76
N VAL A 192 25.89 -2.72 -10.09
CA VAL A 192 26.77 -3.21 -9.03
C VAL A 192 26.08 -3.33 -7.67
N LYS A 193 25.39 -2.26 -7.25
CA LYS A 193 24.67 -2.22 -5.98
C LYS A 193 23.49 -1.28 -6.09
N GLU A 194 22.32 -1.80 -5.76
CA GLU A 194 21.19 -0.99 -5.32
C GLU A 194 21.46 -0.57 -3.87
N LYS A 195 22.19 0.52 -3.65
CA LYS A 195 22.28 1.11 -2.31
C LYS A 195 21.11 2.07 -2.14
N GLY A 196 20.08 1.64 -1.43
CA GLY A 196 19.01 2.52 -0.96
C GLY A 196 19.29 3.03 0.44
N LYS A 197 19.45 4.35 0.62
CA LYS A 197 19.20 4.97 1.93
C LYS A 197 17.68 5.12 2.05
N ARG A 198 17.11 4.55 3.11
CA ARG A 198 15.68 4.73 3.45
C ARG A 198 15.45 6.19 3.81
N GLN A 199 15.03 7.00 2.86
CA GLN A 199 14.58 8.37 3.09
C GLN A 199 13.19 8.53 2.49
N GLU A 200 12.23 8.84 3.35
CA GLU A 200 10.81 8.58 3.12
C GLU A 200 10.12 9.62 2.21
N SER A 201 9.96 9.37 0.90
CA SER A 201 9.01 10.20 0.11
C SER A 201 8.57 9.61 -1.23
N ALA A 202 7.52 8.78 -1.31
CA ALA A 202 6.96 8.26 -2.57
C ALA A 202 5.47 8.46 -2.76
N SER A 203 5.18 9.45 -3.59
CA SER A 203 3.94 9.77 -4.28
C SER A 203 3.13 8.56 -4.74
N PHE A 204 2.05 8.30 -4.00
CA PHE A 204 0.92 7.44 -4.35
C PHE A 204 0.04 8.02 -5.49
N GLU A 205 0.31 9.24 -5.97
CA GLU A 205 -0.52 9.94 -6.96
C GLU A 205 -0.45 9.31 -8.37
N GLU A 206 0.68 8.70 -8.77
CA GLU A 206 0.85 8.21 -10.14
C GLU A 206 0.13 6.88 -10.44
N ILE A 207 -0.07 6.02 -9.44
CA ILE A 207 -0.76 4.72 -9.62
C ILE A 207 -2.30 4.91 -9.63
N HIS A 208 -2.83 5.91 -8.93
CA HIS A 208 -4.26 6.18 -8.91
C HIS A 208 -4.76 6.92 -10.16
N GLU A 209 -3.93 7.75 -10.79
CA GLU A 209 -4.32 8.47 -12.00
C GLU A 209 -4.42 7.54 -13.22
N LYS A 210 -3.59 6.49 -13.29
CA LYS A 210 -3.69 5.45 -14.34
C LYS A 210 -4.93 4.56 -14.18
N ASN A 211 -5.31 4.20 -12.96
CA ASN A 211 -6.54 3.44 -12.73
C ASN A 211 -7.80 4.28 -12.95
N GLY A 212 -7.77 5.59 -12.68
CA GLY A 212 -8.90 6.49 -12.96
C GLY A 212 -9.16 6.74 -14.46
N LYS A 213 -8.12 6.64 -15.31
CA LYS A 213 -8.28 6.77 -16.78
C LYS A 213 -8.79 5.51 -17.47
N ALA A 214 -8.67 4.34 -16.83
CA ALA A 214 -9.29 3.10 -17.33
C ALA A 214 -10.80 3.03 -17.01
N GLU A 215 -11.29 3.88 -16.11
CA GLU A 215 -12.69 3.91 -15.65
C GLU A 215 -13.57 4.89 -16.46
N SER A 216 -13.01 5.57 -17.47
CA SER A 216 -13.72 6.54 -18.32
C SER A 216 -13.95 6.06 -19.75
N ASP A 217 -14.15 4.76 -19.97
CA ASP A 217 -14.74 4.25 -21.22
C ASP A 217 -16.27 4.34 -21.08
N PRO A 218 -16.98 5.23 -21.80
CA PRO A 218 -18.39 5.55 -21.54
C PRO A 218 -19.40 4.50 -22.00
N THR A 219 -18.98 3.27 -22.32
CA THR A 219 -19.79 2.35 -23.12
C THR A 219 -20.45 1.20 -22.34
N PHE A 220 -20.46 1.23 -21.00
CA PHE A 220 -21.10 0.16 -20.21
C PHE A 220 -22.07 0.71 -19.15
N GLN A 221 -23.37 0.54 -19.40
CA GLN A 221 -24.46 0.90 -18.48
C GLN A 221 -24.44 0.01 -17.23
N TYR A 222 -23.98 0.55 -16.10
CA TYR A 222 -24.08 -0.06 -14.75
C TYR A 222 -24.84 0.83 -13.75
N GLU A 223 -25.84 1.59 -14.21
CA GLU A 223 -26.51 2.60 -13.39
C GLU A 223 -27.54 2.03 -12.38
N GLY A 224 -27.70 0.70 -12.34
CA GLY A 224 -28.66 0.01 -11.47
C GLY A 224 -28.09 -0.66 -10.21
N MET A 225 -26.79 -0.99 -10.14
CA MET A 225 -26.29 -1.91 -9.10
C MET A 225 -25.69 -1.26 -7.84
N PHE A 226 -25.37 0.05 -7.85
CA PHE A 226 -24.62 0.68 -6.74
C PHE A 226 -25.43 1.56 -5.78
N LYS A 227 -26.76 1.63 -5.90
CA LYS A 227 -27.62 2.41 -4.98
C LYS A 227 -27.80 1.79 -3.56
N GLY A 228 -27.13 0.67 -3.25
CA GLY A 228 -27.33 -0.07 -1.99
C GLY A 228 -26.34 0.19 -0.84
N PHE A 229 -25.22 0.89 -1.07
CA PHE A 229 -24.11 0.90 -0.09
C PHE A 229 -24.42 1.65 1.24
N GLY A 230 -25.35 2.60 1.25
CA GLY A 230 -25.77 3.30 2.47
C GLY A 230 -26.69 2.48 3.40
N ALA A 231 -27.14 1.31 2.96
CA ALA A 231 -27.97 0.40 3.75
C ALA A 231 -27.15 -0.65 4.52
N LEU A 232 -25.83 -0.73 4.31
CA LEU A 232 -24.97 -1.77 4.88
C LEU A 232 -24.78 -1.60 6.41
N ASP A 233 -24.48 -0.38 6.86
CA ASP A 233 -24.26 -0.07 8.28
C ASP A 233 -25.56 -0.22 9.10
N THR A 234 -26.69 0.22 8.53
CA THR A 234 -28.01 0.07 9.15
C THR A 234 -28.46 -1.39 9.22
N ARG A 235 -27.99 -2.24 8.28
CA ARG A 235 -28.29 -3.68 8.27
C ARG A 235 -27.42 -4.47 9.24
N GLN A 236 -26.13 -4.16 9.38
CA GLN A 236 -25.30 -4.78 10.42
C GLN A 236 -25.84 -4.51 11.84
N ALA A 237 -26.39 -3.32 12.08
CA ALA A 237 -27.05 -2.99 13.34
C ALA A 237 -28.33 -3.83 13.56
N ASN A 238 -29.11 -4.06 12.51
CA ASN A 238 -30.31 -4.91 12.57
C ASN A 238 -29.99 -6.40 12.72
N GLU A 239 -28.90 -6.89 12.10
CA GLU A 239 -28.44 -8.28 12.23
C GLU A 239 -27.96 -8.57 13.66
N LYS A 240 -27.19 -7.65 14.27
CA LYS A 240 -26.85 -7.72 15.71
C LYS A 240 -28.08 -7.76 16.61
N ASN A 241 -29.16 -7.07 16.24
CA ASN A 241 -30.40 -7.08 16.99
C ASN A 241 -31.22 -8.37 16.77
N MET A 242 -31.18 -8.98 15.59
CA MET A 242 -31.78 -10.31 15.36
C MET A 242 -31.02 -11.42 16.08
N LEU A 243 -29.68 -11.39 16.06
CA LEU A 243 -28.84 -12.34 16.79
C LEU A 243 -29.04 -12.25 18.30
N LYS A 244 -29.27 -11.06 18.87
CA LYS A 244 -29.60 -10.92 20.30
C LYS A 244 -30.91 -11.62 20.69
N ASN A 245 -31.83 -11.82 19.74
CA ASN A 245 -33.12 -12.46 19.97
C ASN A 245 -33.10 -13.96 19.66
N MET A 246 -32.09 -14.45 18.95
CA MET A 246 -31.84 -15.89 18.77
C MET A 246 -30.93 -16.37 19.90
N GLY A 247 -31.39 -17.33 20.70
CA GLY A 247 -30.67 -17.78 21.90
C GLY A 247 -29.19 -18.16 21.63
N PRO A 248 -28.35 -18.21 22.69
CA PRO A 248 -26.89 -18.35 22.59
C PRO A 248 -26.40 -19.57 21.80
N ASP A 249 -27.23 -20.60 21.64
CA ASP A 249 -26.93 -21.78 20.83
C ASP A 249 -26.84 -21.48 19.31
N VAL A 250 -27.61 -20.51 18.82
CA VAL A 250 -27.65 -20.15 17.39
C VAL A 250 -26.40 -19.37 16.98
N GLU A 251 -25.93 -18.44 17.83
CA GLU A 251 -24.72 -17.66 17.58
C GLU A 251 -23.46 -18.55 17.55
N SER A 252 -23.39 -19.56 18.42
CA SER A 252 -22.31 -20.55 18.42
C SER A 252 -22.28 -21.38 17.12
N LYS A 253 -23.44 -21.89 16.68
CA LYS A 253 -23.58 -22.64 15.42
C LYS A 253 -23.22 -21.77 14.21
N TYR A 254 -23.55 -20.48 14.26
CA TYR A 254 -23.19 -19.50 13.23
C TYR A 254 -21.68 -19.31 13.13
N ALA A 255 -21.03 -19.00 14.26
CA ALA A 255 -19.59 -18.83 14.31
C ALA A 255 -18.86 -20.08 13.81
N GLN A 256 -19.35 -21.26 14.18
CA GLN A 256 -18.80 -22.53 13.71
C GLN A 256 -18.96 -22.73 12.20
N THR A 257 -20.12 -22.38 11.62
CA THR A 257 -20.37 -22.54 10.18
C THR A 257 -19.51 -21.55 9.37
N LYS A 258 -19.42 -20.30 9.83
CA LYS A 258 -18.56 -19.27 9.23
C LYS A 258 -17.08 -19.70 9.24
N ASP A 259 -16.61 -20.24 10.36
CA ASP A 259 -15.24 -20.76 10.49
C ASP A 259 -14.98 -21.97 9.58
N ARG A 260 -15.93 -22.92 9.49
CA ARG A 260 -15.83 -24.07 8.58
C ARG A 260 -15.75 -23.63 7.11
N PHE A 261 -16.58 -22.68 6.70
CA PHE A 261 -16.55 -22.17 5.33
C PHE A 261 -15.25 -21.43 5.02
N LYS A 262 -14.75 -20.62 5.96
CA LYS A 262 -13.45 -19.97 5.81
C LYS A 262 -12.32 -20.99 5.63
N LYS A 263 -12.26 -22.02 6.50
CA LYS A 263 -11.29 -23.13 6.37
C LYS A 263 -11.41 -23.87 5.05
N PHE A 264 -12.62 -24.02 4.52
CA PHE A 264 -12.86 -24.62 3.21
C PHE A 264 -12.26 -23.75 2.08
N MET A 265 -12.50 -22.43 2.09
CA MET A 265 -11.89 -21.51 1.11
C MET A 265 -10.36 -21.50 1.19
N ASP A 266 -9.79 -21.46 2.41
CA ASP A 266 -8.34 -21.55 2.62
C ASP A 266 -7.77 -22.88 2.09
N SER A 267 -8.50 -23.98 2.24
CA SER A 267 -8.14 -25.30 1.71
C SER A 267 -8.14 -25.32 0.17
N MET A 268 -9.12 -24.68 -0.48
CA MET A 268 -9.14 -24.55 -1.94
C MET A 268 -7.94 -23.76 -2.46
N MET A 269 -7.61 -22.63 -1.83
CA MET A 269 -6.43 -21.83 -2.20
C MET A 269 -5.12 -22.60 -2.01
N SER A 270 -5.00 -23.34 -0.91
CA SER A 270 -3.84 -24.21 -0.67
C SER A 270 -3.71 -25.29 -1.75
N LYS A 271 -4.83 -25.93 -2.15
CA LYS A 271 -4.86 -26.93 -3.23
C LYS A 271 -4.50 -26.33 -4.59
N SER A 272 -5.07 -25.18 -4.97
CA SER A 272 -4.72 -24.46 -6.21
C SER A 272 -3.23 -24.10 -6.23
N GLY A 273 -2.66 -23.63 -5.11
CA GLY A 273 -1.23 -23.34 -4.97
C GLY A 273 -0.33 -24.58 -5.15
N LYS A 274 -0.71 -25.73 -4.57
CA LYS A 274 0.01 -27.01 -4.75
C LYS A 274 -0.03 -27.48 -6.20
N LEU A 275 -1.19 -27.40 -6.86
CA LEU A 275 -1.33 -27.77 -8.27
C LEU A 275 -0.48 -26.87 -9.19
N ARG A 276 -0.43 -25.56 -8.93
CA ARG A 276 0.44 -24.62 -9.69
C ARG A 276 1.92 -24.96 -9.51
N SER A 277 2.33 -25.34 -8.30
CA SER A 277 3.70 -25.76 -8.01
C SER A 277 4.05 -27.05 -8.74
N LEU A 278 3.17 -28.05 -8.70
CA LEU A 278 3.34 -29.32 -9.42
C LEU A 278 3.38 -29.12 -10.93
N MET A 279 2.53 -28.24 -11.48
CA MET A 279 2.56 -27.87 -12.90
C MET A 279 3.91 -27.23 -13.28
N LYS A 280 4.47 -26.37 -12.41
CA LYS A 280 5.78 -25.75 -12.64
C LYS A 280 6.89 -26.81 -12.62
N ASP A 281 6.85 -27.73 -11.66
CA ASP A 281 7.83 -28.81 -11.53
C ASP A 281 7.78 -29.75 -12.74
N LEU A 282 6.58 -30.14 -13.19
CA LEU A 282 6.39 -30.97 -14.38
C LEU A 282 6.98 -30.30 -15.63
N LYS A 283 6.65 -29.02 -15.86
CA LYS A 283 7.21 -28.24 -16.98
C LYS A 283 8.73 -28.13 -16.92
N SER A 284 9.31 -28.10 -15.72
CA SER A 284 10.76 -27.97 -15.55
C SER A 284 11.52 -29.27 -15.78
N LYS A 285 10.90 -30.42 -15.42
CA LYS A 285 11.54 -31.74 -15.48
C LYS A 285 11.28 -32.46 -16.81
N TYR A 286 10.16 -32.16 -17.45
CA TYR A 286 9.73 -32.80 -18.68
C TYR A 286 9.52 -31.72 -19.74
N SER A 287 10.54 -31.51 -20.58
CA SER A 287 10.47 -30.65 -21.76
C SER A 287 9.72 -31.30 -22.93
N ASP A 288 9.45 -32.59 -22.82
CA ASP A 288 9.02 -33.42 -23.94
C ASP A 288 7.50 -33.42 -24.11
N THR A 289 7.07 -33.75 -25.34
CA THR A 289 5.66 -33.81 -25.76
C THR A 289 4.79 -34.67 -24.85
N ASP A 290 5.38 -35.67 -24.18
CA ASP A 290 4.66 -36.64 -23.36
C ASP A 290 4.05 -36.02 -22.09
N ALA A 291 4.60 -34.90 -21.58
CA ALA A 291 4.05 -34.21 -20.42
C ALA A 291 3.00 -33.14 -20.77
N ALA A 292 2.81 -32.83 -22.07
CA ALA A 292 1.95 -31.73 -22.52
C ALA A 292 0.48 -31.96 -22.12
N GLU A 293 -0.03 -33.18 -22.31
CA GLU A 293 -1.41 -33.52 -21.95
C GLU A 293 -1.67 -33.40 -20.45
N SER A 294 -0.75 -33.94 -19.63
CA SER A 294 -0.85 -33.87 -18.17
C SER A 294 -0.80 -32.43 -17.65
N VAL A 295 0.06 -31.59 -18.24
CA VAL A 295 0.14 -30.16 -17.92
C VAL A 295 -1.15 -29.43 -18.32
N GLN A 296 -1.74 -29.77 -19.47
CA GLN A 296 -2.99 -29.17 -19.92
C GLN A 296 -4.16 -29.58 -19.01
N GLN A 297 -4.25 -30.85 -18.60
CA GLN A 297 -5.25 -31.31 -17.65
C GLN A 297 -5.14 -30.60 -16.30
N LEU A 298 -3.93 -30.46 -15.75
CA LEU A 298 -3.69 -29.71 -14.51
C LEU A 298 -4.08 -28.24 -14.64
N LYS A 299 -3.77 -27.62 -15.79
CA LYS A 299 -4.17 -26.24 -16.07
C LYS A 299 -5.68 -26.08 -16.05
N THR A 300 -6.43 -27.00 -16.68
CA THR A 300 -7.90 -27.00 -16.65
C THR A 300 -8.44 -27.17 -15.22
N GLN A 301 -7.87 -28.09 -14.43
CA GLN A 301 -8.27 -28.28 -13.04
C GLN A 301 -8.01 -27.04 -12.17
N ILE A 302 -6.88 -26.35 -12.36
CA ILE A 302 -6.58 -25.09 -11.66
C ILE A 302 -7.62 -24.04 -12.03
N THR A 303 -7.91 -23.84 -13.32
CA THR A 303 -8.91 -22.87 -13.77
C THR A 303 -10.30 -23.17 -13.18
N ASN A 304 -10.72 -24.44 -13.16
CA ASN A 304 -12.00 -24.82 -12.57
C ASN A 304 -12.04 -24.54 -11.06
N LEU A 305 -10.95 -24.86 -10.33
CA LEU A 305 -10.86 -24.57 -8.89
C LEU A 305 -10.88 -23.06 -8.61
N ASP A 306 -10.19 -22.25 -9.41
CA ASP A 306 -10.19 -20.80 -9.26
C ASP A 306 -11.60 -20.23 -9.51
N GLN A 307 -12.32 -20.72 -10.53
CA GLN A 307 -13.71 -20.32 -10.79
C GLN A 307 -14.65 -20.70 -9.65
N GLU A 308 -14.52 -21.89 -9.08
CA GLU A 308 -15.33 -22.30 -7.92
C GLU A 308 -14.96 -21.50 -6.66
N PHE A 309 -13.69 -21.14 -6.49
CA PHE A 309 -13.25 -20.24 -5.43
C PHE A 309 -13.89 -18.86 -5.58
N ASP A 310 -13.88 -18.28 -6.78
CA ASP A 310 -14.48 -16.97 -7.05
C ASP A 310 -16.00 -16.98 -6.76
N LYS A 311 -16.71 -18.05 -7.14
CA LYS A 311 -18.13 -18.23 -6.78
C LYS A 311 -18.33 -18.29 -5.27
N CYS A 312 -17.49 -19.03 -4.54
CA CYS A 312 -17.56 -19.10 -3.08
C CYS A 312 -17.26 -17.75 -2.43
N GLN A 313 -16.31 -17.00 -2.98
CA GLN A 313 -15.94 -15.67 -2.52
C GLN A 313 -17.08 -14.66 -2.76
N GLU A 314 -17.79 -14.76 -3.88
CA GLU A 314 -18.99 -13.96 -4.14
C GLU A 314 -20.10 -14.27 -3.14
N VAL A 315 -20.38 -15.56 -2.90
CA VAL A 315 -21.35 -16.00 -1.88
C VAL A 315 -20.94 -15.51 -0.49
N TRP A 316 -19.65 -15.55 -0.17
CA TRP A 316 -19.13 -15.07 1.09
C TRP A 316 -19.32 -13.56 1.25
N THR A 317 -18.91 -12.78 0.25
CA THR A 317 -19.03 -11.31 0.30
C THR A 317 -20.48 -10.86 0.29
N ARG A 318 -21.36 -11.54 -0.45
CA ARG A 318 -22.82 -11.33 -0.40
C ARG A 318 -23.37 -11.67 0.98
N GLY A 319 -22.94 -12.79 1.58
CA GLY A 319 -23.30 -13.17 2.94
C GLY A 319 -22.85 -12.16 3.98
N GLU A 320 -21.65 -11.57 3.85
CA GLU A 320 -21.20 -10.48 4.74
C GLU A 320 -21.97 -9.18 4.55
N ALA A 321 -22.47 -8.92 3.33
CA ALA A 321 -23.19 -7.70 3.00
C ALA A 321 -24.69 -7.77 3.36
N GLU A 322 -25.32 -8.92 3.13
CA GLU A 322 -26.75 -9.15 3.39
C GLU A 322 -27.03 -9.65 4.81
N GLY A 323 -25.97 -10.02 5.53
CA GLY A 323 -26.05 -10.85 6.72
C GLY A 323 -26.22 -12.31 6.30
N PHE A 324 -25.37 -13.19 6.83
CA PHE A 324 -25.20 -14.55 6.28
C PHE A 324 -26.45 -15.43 6.38
N PHE A 325 -27.51 -14.95 7.03
CA PHE A 325 -28.76 -15.67 7.21
C PHE A 325 -29.97 -14.73 7.30
N THR A 326 -30.37 -14.18 6.16
CA THR A 326 -31.82 -14.15 5.90
C THR A 326 -32.30 -15.60 5.75
N GLU A 327 -33.53 -15.91 6.16
CA GLU A 327 -34.12 -17.27 6.19
C GLU A 327 -33.93 -18.05 4.85
N LYS A 328 -33.77 -17.32 3.75
CA LYS A 328 -33.47 -17.84 2.40
C LYS A 328 -32.13 -18.57 2.28
N PHE A 329 -31.10 -18.22 3.08
CA PHE A 329 -29.76 -18.79 2.95
C PHE A 329 -29.63 -20.16 3.64
N LEU A 330 -30.41 -20.42 4.71
CA LEU A 330 -30.47 -21.74 5.36
C LEU A 330 -30.98 -22.83 4.40
N ILE A 331 -31.88 -22.48 3.48
CA ILE A 331 -32.44 -23.39 2.49
C ILE A 331 -31.39 -23.83 1.45
N TYR A 332 -30.44 -22.95 1.10
CA TYR A 332 -29.36 -23.29 0.18
C TYR A 332 -28.26 -24.15 0.81
N ASN A 333 -28.07 -24.08 2.14
CA ASN A 333 -27.00 -24.80 2.83
C ASN A 333 -27.26 -26.32 2.93
N THR A 334 -28.52 -26.75 2.85
CA THR A 334 -28.87 -28.18 2.68
C THR A 334 -28.24 -28.80 1.42
N PHE A 335 -27.94 -28.00 0.40
CA PHE A 335 -27.30 -28.47 -0.84
C PHE A 335 -25.78 -28.67 -0.68
N LEU A 336 -25.11 -27.87 0.16
CA LEU A 336 -23.67 -27.99 0.43
C LEU A 336 -23.35 -29.20 1.31
N GLN A 337 -24.27 -29.63 2.17
CA GLN A 337 -24.11 -30.87 2.95
C GLN A 337 -24.12 -32.14 2.09
N THR A 338 -24.58 -32.07 0.84
CA THR A 338 -24.51 -33.21 -0.09
C THR A 338 -23.16 -33.29 -0.83
N TRP A 339 -22.35 -32.23 -0.79
CA TRP A 339 -21.08 -32.11 -1.52
C TRP A 339 -19.82 -32.21 -0.63
N MET A 340 -19.96 -32.06 0.70
CA MET A 340 -18.93 -32.47 1.67
C MET A 340 -19.13 -33.93 2.06
#